data_AF-A0A835YR56-F1
#
_entry.id   AF-A0A835YR56-F1
#
_cell.length_a   1.000
_cell.length_b   1.000
_cell.length_c   1.000
_cell.angle_alpha   90.00
_cell.angle_beta   90.00
_cell.angle_gamma   90.00
#
_symmetry.space_group_name_H-M   'P 1'
#
loop_
_entity.id
_entity.type
_entity.pdbx_description
1 polymer ?
#
loop_
_entity_poly.entity_id
_entity_poly.type
_entity_poly.pdbx_seq_one_letter_code
_entity_poly.pdbx_strand_id
1 'polypeptide(L)'
;RFTGEVLRRGFALARALLTFAVLSSVTALVVRMLLSSGVAAMFPFFALLRRMGFTDLDDRVLAASYPWIGRPMQALRRQNKPTGPFIMAHLVQVVVYYTLYNAVQVAWTMWLYDKSAQLEMSLFGMMLLWEYYCLVFVRSAAGIAFFPRVTMLYFTAYHMYFFMNPMGYFGLAALSTFLLVLHAMLYTVTDLEVPALTRGEISAEHPRACFVELPWPSWGASLPPTWTLFLPTNTRVRGVYENIRPSRPVKSARSAVSAITNQEGGKQQ
;
A
#
# COMPACT_ATOMS: atom_id res chain seq x y z
N ARG A 1 -25.37 -37.48 5.78
CA ARG A 1 -23.92 -37.31 6.05
C ARG A 1 -23.26 -36.35 5.05
N PHE A 2 -23.48 -36.52 3.73
CA PHE A 2 -22.93 -35.62 2.71
C PHE A 2 -23.36 -34.15 2.85
N THR A 3 -24.65 -33.88 3.10
CA THR A 3 -25.20 -32.53 3.31
C THR A 3 -24.62 -31.80 4.52
N GLY A 4 -24.36 -32.51 5.62
CA GLY A 4 -23.77 -31.94 6.83
C GLY A 4 -22.31 -31.51 6.65
N GLU A 5 -21.53 -32.29 5.89
CA GLU A 5 -20.12 -31.97 5.62
C GLU A 5 -19.99 -30.76 4.68
N VAL A 6 -20.84 -30.68 3.65
CA VAL A 6 -20.89 -29.53 2.75
C VAL A 6 -21.28 -28.26 3.51
N LEU A 7 -22.29 -28.34 4.37
CA LEU A 7 -22.72 -27.19 5.20
C LEU A 7 -21.60 -26.72 6.14
N ARG A 8 -20.87 -27.67 6.76
CA ARG A 8 -19.74 -27.37 7.64
C ARG A 8 -18.61 -26.64 6.91
N ARG A 9 -18.25 -27.10 5.70
CA ARG A 9 -17.23 -26.45 4.87
C ARG A 9 -17.67 -25.07 4.38
N GLY A 10 -18.94 -24.94 3.99
CA GLY A 10 -19.54 -23.66 3.63
C GLY A 10 -19.48 -22.65 4.78
N PHE A 11 -19.81 -23.08 5.99
CA PHE A 11 -19.72 -22.23 7.19
C PHE A 11 -18.29 -21.81 7.50
N ALA A 12 -17.31 -22.71 7.39
CA ALA A 12 -15.90 -22.38 7.60
C ALA A 12 -15.34 -21.44 6.53
N LEU A 13 -15.74 -21.59 5.27
CA LEU A 13 -15.38 -20.65 4.21
C LEU A 13 -15.96 -19.25 4.51
N ALA A 14 -17.26 -19.18 4.87
CA ALA A 14 -17.90 -17.93 5.22
C ALA A 14 -17.19 -17.24 6.41
N ARG A 15 -16.85 -18.02 7.44
CA ARG A 15 -16.08 -17.53 8.59
C ARG A 15 -14.69 -17.05 8.17
N ALA A 16 -13.98 -17.78 7.31
CA ALA A 16 -12.66 -17.40 6.80
C ALA A 16 -12.68 -16.09 6.01
N LEU A 17 -13.66 -15.91 5.13
CA LEU A 17 -13.83 -14.68 4.36
C LEU A 17 -14.19 -13.49 5.27
N LEU A 18 -15.07 -13.70 6.24
CA LEU A 18 -15.40 -12.68 7.25
C LEU A 18 -14.15 -12.28 8.05
N THR A 19 -13.38 -13.26 8.52
CA THR A 19 -12.12 -13.03 9.23
C THR A 19 -11.13 -12.23 8.38
N PHE A 20 -10.97 -12.57 7.10
CA PHE A 20 -10.12 -11.80 6.19
C PHE A 20 -10.59 -10.36 6.02
N ALA A 21 -11.87 -10.14 5.72
CA ALA A 21 -12.43 -8.81 5.47
C ALA A 21 -12.28 -7.90 6.69
N VAL A 22 -12.55 -8.44 7.89
CA VAL A 22 -12.41 -7.70 9.13
C VAL A 22 -10.95 -7.42 9.46
N LEU A 23 -10.07 -8.42 9.40
CA LEU A 23 -8.66 -8.24 9.72
C LEU A 23 -7.98 -7.27 8.76
N SER A 24 -8.19 -7.42 7.45
CA SER A 24 -7.67 -6.50 6.45
C SER A 24 -8.23 -5.09 6.64
N SER A 25 -9.54 -4.90 6.85
CA SER A 25 -10.10 -3.56 7.05
C SER A 25 -9.54 -2.84 8.29
N VAL A 26 -9.42 -3.55 9.41
CA VAL A 26 -8.88 -2.99 10.67
C VAL A 26 -7.40 -2.66 10.53
N THR A 27 -6.59 -3.60 10.03
CA THR A 27 -5.14 -3.38 9.87
C THR A 27 -4.85 -2.32 8.81
N ALA A 28 -5.59 -2.31 7.69
CA ALA A 28 -5.43 -1.30 6.66
C ALA A 28 -5.85 0.10 7.14
N LEU A 29 -6.83 0.20 8.02
CA LEU A 29 -7.20 1.45 8.67
C LEU A 29 -6.09 1.93 9.61
N VAL A 30 -5.55 1.01 10.44
CA VAL A 30 -4.48 1.32 11.39
C VAL A 30 -3.21 1.75 10.68
N VAL A 31 -2.79 1.06 9.63
CA VAL A 31 -1.60 1.45 8.84
C VAL A 31 -1.79 2.84 8.22
N ARG A 32 -2.93 3.10 7.57
CA ARG A 32 -3.23 4.43 7.01
C ARG A 32 -3.23 5.51 8.09
N MET A 33 -3.76 5.20 9.26
CA MET A 33 -3.82 6.12 10.39
C MET A 33 -2.44 6.40 10.98
N LEU A 34 -1.63 5.37 11.23
CA LEU A 34 -0.27 5.53 11.75
C LEU A 34 0.62 6.31 10.77
N LEU A 35 0.44 6.10 9.47
CA LEU A 35 1.18 6.86 8.45
C LEU A 35 0.72 8.32 8.36
N SER A 36 -0.59 8.56 8.46
CA SER A 36 -1.15 9.90 8.34
C SER A 36 -0.84 10.77 9.55
N SER A 37 -0.90 10.20 10.75
CA SER A 37 -0.92 10.94 12.01
C SER A 37 0.24 10.59 12.95
N GLY A 38 0.95 9.47 12.75
CA GLY A 38 2.11 9.11 13.55
C GLY A 38 3.23 10.14 13.46
N VAL A 39 3.33 10.82 12.32
CA VAL A 39 4.24 11.96 12.11
C VAL A 39 3.92 13.14 13.03
N ALA A 40 2.67 13.30 13.49
CA ALA A 40 2.30 14.39 14.39
C ALA A 40 3.12 14.38 15.69
N ALA A 41 3.59 13.21 16.13
CA ALA A 41 4.47 13.05 17.28
C ALA A 41 5.89 13.60 17.06
N MET A 42 6.33 13.76 15.81
CA MET A 42 7.64 14.36 15.49
C MET A 42 7.69 15.85 15.82
N PHE A 43 6.56 16.58 15.70
CA PHE A 43 6.51 18.01 16.01
C PHE A 43 6.79 18.34 17.49
N PRO A 44 6.13 17.74 18.49
CA PRO A 44 6.47 17.95 19.90
C PRO A 44 7.86 17.42 20.25
N PHE A 45 8.31 16.33 19.59
CA PHE A 45 9.66 15.80 19.76
C PHE A 45 10.73 16.80 19.29
N PHE A 46 10.56 17.42 18.13
CA PHE A 46 11.46 18.46 17.63
C PHE A 46 11.42 19.71 18.52
N ALA A 47 10.23 20.08 19.01
CA ALA A 47 10.09 21.18 19.96
C ALA A 47 10.86 20.89 21.28
N LEU A 48 10.86 19.65 21.76
CA LEU A 48 11.63 19.23 22.91
C LEU A 48 13.14 19.26 22.63
N LEU A 49 13.59 18.74 21.49
CA LEU A 49 15.00 18.76 21.09
C LEU A 49 15.55 20.19 20.96
N ARG A 50 14.76 21.13 20.44
CA ARG A 50 15.13 22.55 20.42
C ARG A 50 15.31 23.13 21.83
N ARG A 51 14.44 22.75 22.78
CA ARG A 51 14.60 23.16 24.19
C ARG A 51 15.85 22.57 24.82
N MET A 52 16.33 21.43 24.33
CA MET A 52 17.57 20.79 24.76
C MET A 52 18.82 21.29 24.00
N GLY A 53 18.70 22.30 23.14
CA GLY A 53 19.84 22.97 22.48
C GLY A 53 20.10 22.58 21.03
N PHE A 54 19.28 21.71 20.42
CA PHE A 54 19.39 21.37 18.99
C PHE A 54 18.62 22.38 18.14
N THR A 55 19.25 23.49 17.77
CA THR A 55 18.62 24.61 17.05
C THR A 55 18.46 24.40 15.54
N ASP A 56 19.22 23.49 14.93
CA ASP A 56 19.23 23.26 13.47
C ASP A 56 18.02 22.47 12.96
N LEU A 57 17.17 21.96 13.86
CA LEU A 57 15.95 21.27 13.49
C LEU A 57 14.91 22.30 13.06
N ASP A 58 14.58 22.43 11.78
CA ASP A 58 13.55 23.35 11.27
C ASP A 58 12.20 22.63 11.05
N ASP A 59 11.11 23.23 11.53
CA ASP A 59 9.74 22.74 11.36
C ASP A 59 9.35 22.75 9.89
N ARG A 60 9.99 23.61 9.09
CA ARG A 60 9.75 23.71 7.65
C ARG A 60 10.17 22.45 6.91
N VAL A 61 11.29 21.84 7.32
CA VAL A 61 11.77 20.58 6.75
C VAL A 61 10.76 19.47 7.05
N LEU A 62 10.30 19.37 8.30
CA LEU A 62 9.30 18.38 8.70
C LEU A 62 7.95 18.61 7.98
N ALA A 63 7.51 19.87 7.85
CA ALA A 63 6.30 20.23 7.12
C ALA A 63 6.41 19.99 5.60
N ALA A 64 7.60 20.07 5.02
CA ALA A 64 7.85 19.79 3.61
C ALA A 64 7.87 18.28 3.33
N SER A 65 8.47 17.49 4.22
CA SER A 65 8.47 16.01 4.14
C SER A 65 7.08 15.42 4.29
N TYR A 66 6.19 16.11 5.01
CA TYR A 66 4.82 15.66 5.28
C TYR A 66 3.79 16.74 4.91
N PRO A 67 3.56 16.96 3.60
CA PRO A 67 2.72 18.07 3.14
C PRO A 67 1.28 18.04 3.66
N TRP A 68 0.73 16.86 3.93
CA TRP A 68 -0.65 16.69 4.40
C TRP A 68 -0.90 17.27 5.80
N ILE A 69 0.10 17.25 6.67
CA ILE A 69 0.04 17.87 8.01
C ILE A 69 0.70 19.25 8.01
N GLY A 70 1.78 19.39 7.21
CA GLY A 70 2.55 20.62 7.09
C GLY A 70 1.78 21.78 6.46
N ARG A 71 1.05 21.55 5.36
CA ARG A 71 0.29 22.62 4.69
C ARG A 71 -0.84 23.18 5.54
N PRO A 72 -1.72 22.37 6.18
CA PRO A 72 -2.73 22.91 7.11
C PRO A 72 -2.11 23.66 8.28
N MET A 73 -1.00 23.15 8.83
CA MET A 73 -0.29 23.80 9.92
C MET A 73 0.30 25.15 9.50
N GLN A 74 0.86 25.26 8.29
CA GLN A 74 1.31 26.54 7.73
C GLN A 74 0.14 27.50 7.46
N ALA A 75 -1.01 27.00 7.01
CA ALA A 75 -2.21 27.82 6.82
C ALA A 75 -2.72 28.40 8.15
N LEU A 76 -2.73 27.60 9.22
CA LEU A 76 -3.04 28.07 10.58
C LEU A 76 -2.06 29.15 11.05
N ARG A 77 -0.74 28.94 10.83
CA ARG A 77 0.30 29.93 11.16
C ARG A 77 0.12 31.25 10.38
N ARG A 78 -0.22 31.19 9.09
CA ARG A 78 -0.51 32.38 8.26
C ARG A 78 -1.73 33.16 8.77
N GLN A 79 -2.70 32.47 9.37
CA GLN A 79 -3.87 33.09 9.98
C GLN A 79 -3.63 33.51 11.45
N ASN A 80 -2.40 33.45 11.95
CA ASN A 80 -2.04 33.69 13.36
C ASN A 80 -2.87 32.84 14.36
N LYS A 81 -3.29 31.63 13.95
CA LYS A 81 -4.02 30.69 14.80
C LYS A 81 -3.06 29.72 15.51
N PRO A 82 -3.37 29.31 16.76
CA PRO A 82 -2.53 28.38 17.50
C PRO A 82 -2.48 27.00 16.83
N THR A 83 -1.28 26.45 16.64
CA THR A 83 -1.08 25.11 16.05
C THR A 83 -1.12 23.98 17.07
N GLY A 84 -1.00 24.30 18.37
CA GLY A 84 -1.02 23.32 19.47
C GLY A 84 -2.27 22.43 19.48
N PRO A 85 -3.49 22.99 19.44
CA PRO A 85 -4.73 22.20 19.41
C PRO A 85 -4.80 21.26 18.21
N PHE A 86 -4.29 21.67 17.05
CA PHE A 86 -4.26 20.85 15.85
C PHE A 86 -3.34 19.63 15.98
N ILE A 87 -2.13 19.83 16.52
CA ILE A 87 -1.19 18.72 16.79
C ILE A 87 -1.78 17.79 17.87
N MET A 88 -2.35 18.37 18.93
CA MET A 88 -2.94 17.56 20.01
C MET A 88 -4.14 16.76 19.52
N ALA A 89 -4.97 17.31 18.63
CA ALA A 89 -6.04 16.56 17.99
C ALA A 89 -5.51 15.33 17.24
N HIS A 90 -4.40 15.45 16.50
CA HIS A 90 -3.78 14.30 15.82
C HIS A 90 -3.21 13.28 16.79
N LEU A 91 -2.58 13.70 17.89
CA LEU A 91 -2.07 12.80 18.92
C LEU A 91 -3.21 12.03 19.61
N VAL A 92 -4.29 12.72 20.00
CA VAL A 92 -5.50 12.10 20.54
C VAL A 92 -6.08 11.12 19.52
N GLN A 93 -6.10 11.49 18.24
CA GLN A 93 -6.53 10.61 17.17
C GLN A 93 -5.69 9.33 17.13
N VAL A 94 -4.34 9.41 17.15
CA VAL A 94 -3.46 8.22 17.21
C VAL A 94 -3.81 7.34 18.40
N VAL A 95 -3.98 7.92 19.59
CA VAL A 95 -4.33 7.18 20.80
C VAL A 95 -5.67 6.47 20.64
N VAL A 96 -6.71 7.15 20.18
CA VAL A 96 -8.05 6.57 19.98
C VAL A 96 -8.03 5.42 18.98
N TYR A 97 -7.33 5.57 17.85
CA TYR A 97 -7.27 4.49 16.87
C TYR A 97 -6.40 3.32 17.31
N TYR A 98 -5.33 3.58 18.05
CA TYR A 98 -4.50 2.54 18.63
C TYR A 98 -5.26 1.75 19.71
N THR A 99 -6.02 2.42 20.59
CA THR A 99 -6.85 1.73 21.58
C THR A 99 -7.99 0.96 20.91
N LEU A 100 -8.60 1.51 19.88
CA LEU A 100 -9.59 0.81 19.06
C LEU A 100 -8.99 -0.45 18.42
N TYR A 101 -7.78 -0.36 17.84
CA TYR A 101 -7.07 -1.51 17.29
C TYR A 101 -6.86 -2.61 18.32
N ASN A 102 -6.37 -2.25 19.50
CA ASN A 102 -6.15 -3.22 20.60
C ASN A 102 -7.48 -3.84 21.07
N ALA A 103 -8.53 -3.04 21.23
CA ALA A 103 -9.85 -3.54 21.63
C ALA A 103 -10.43 -4.51 20.61
N VAL A 104 -10.30 -4.17 19.32
CA VAL A 104 -10.74 -5.01 18.20
C VAL A 104 -9.94 -6.30 18.15
N GLN A 105 -8.61 -6.23 18.33
CA GLN A 105 -7.76 -7.41 18.41
C GLN A 105 -8.24 -8.35 19.51
N VAL A 106 -8.40 -7.86 20.75
CA VAL A 106 -8.88 -8.66 21.89
C VAL A 106 -10.28 -9.25 21.65
N ALA A 107 -11.20 -8.48 21.09
CA ALA A 107 -12.56 -8.95 20.79
C ALA A 107 -12.53 -10.10 19.77
N TRP A 108 -11.72 -9.98 18.71
CA TRP A 108 -11.60 -11.03 17.70
C TRP A 108 -10.86 -12.26 18.17
N THR A 109 -9.90 -12.11 19.08
CA THR A 109 -9.26 -13.24 19.75
C THR A 109 -10.30 -14.16 20.37
N MET A 110 -11.20 -13.58 21.15
CA MET A 110 -12.24 -14.32 21.84
C MET A 110 -13.24 -14.97 20.88
N TRP A 111 -13.55 -14.33 19.75
CA TRP A 111 -14.60 -14.81 18.83
C TRP A 111 -14.09 -15.76 17.73
N LEU A 112 -12.85 -15.60 17.27
CA LEU A 112 -12.33 -16.30 16.10
C LEU A 112 -11.21 -17.29 16.44
N TYR A 113 -10.44 -17.05 17.50
CA TYR A 113 -9.23 -17.81 17.83
C TYR A 113 -9.30 -18.42 19.22
N ASP A 114 -10.37 -19.18 19.47
CA ASP A 114 -10.59 -19.98 20.68
C ASP A 114 -9.48 -21.01 20.96
N LYS A 115 -8.70 -21.39 19.94
CA LYS A 115 -7.68 -22.43 20.02
C LYS A 115 -6.27 -21.95 20.41
N SER A 116 -5.91 -20.68 20.15
CA SER A 116 -4.56 -20.19 20.44
C SER A 116 -4.44 -18.66 20.36
N ALA A 117 -4.20 -18.02 21.51
CA ALA A 117 -4.00 -16.56 21.58
C ALA A 117 -2.63 -16.10 21.01
N GLN A 118 -1.57 -16.90 21.14
CA GLN A 118 -0.22 -16.49 20.70
C GLN A 118 -0.07 -16.50 19.18
N LEU A 119 -0.75 -17.43 18.51
CA LEU A 119 -0.78 -17.54 17.06
C LEU A 119 -1.44 -16.31 16.40
N GLU A 120 -2.46 -15.78 17.05
CA GLU A 120 -3.19 -14.63 16.54
C GLU A 120 -2.36 -13.36 16.53
N MET A 121 -1.60 -13.08 17.59
CA MET A 121 -0.70 -11.92 17.60
C MET A 121 0.25 -11.96 16.39
N SER A 122 0.69 -13.16 16.01
CA SER A 122 1.49 -13.38 14.81
C SER A 122 0.69 -13.09 13.53
N LEU A 123 -0.57 -13.54 13.44
CA LEU A 123 -1.45 -13.28 12.29
C LEU A 123 -1.73 -11.79 12.08
N PHE A 124 -2.01 -11.05 13.16
CA PHE A 124 -2.18 -9.60 13.11
C PHE A 124 -0.90 -8.90 12.67
N GLY A 125 0.25 -9.30 13.23
CA GLY A 125 1.56 -8.75 12.83
C GLY A 125 1.87 -9.01 11.36
N MET A 126 1.57 -10.22 10.86
CA MET A 126 1.72 -10.55 9.45
C MET A 126 0.80 -9.70 8.57
N MET A 127 -0.49 -9.58 8.90
CA MET A 127 -1.42 -8.74 8.14
C MET A 127 -1.00 -7.27 8.13
N LEU A 128 -0.54 -6.74 9.27
CA LEU A 128 -0.02 -5.37 9.38
C LEU A 128 1.19 -5.15 8.46
N LEU A 129 2.14 -6.10 8.43
CA LEU A 129 3.29 -6.05 7.53
C LEU A 129 2.85 -6.05 6.06
N TRP A 130 1.84 -6.86 5.72
CA TRP A 130 1.34 -6.97 4.35
C TRP A 130 0.61 -5.71 3.90
N GLU A 131 -0.21 -5.11 4.76
CA GLU A 131 -0.88 -3.84 4.48
C GLU A 131 0.13 -2.69 4.34
N TYR A 132 1.16 -2.68 5.18
CA TYR A 132 2.27 -1.73 5.03
C TYR A 132 3.02 -1.93 3.71
N TYR A 133 3.29 -3.19 3.33
CA TYR A 133 3.89 -3.53 2.05
C TYR A 133 3.03 -3.09 0.86
N CYS A 134 1.71 -3.33 0.89
CA CYS A 134 0.75 -2.86 -0.11
C CYS A 134 0.82 -1.34 -0.29
N LEU A 135 0.99 -0.60 0.80
CA LEU A 135 1.05 0.86 0.74
C LEU A 135 2.32 1.37 0.07
N VAL A 136 3.46 0.75 0.37
CA VAL A 136 4.78 1.19 -0.08
C VAL A 136 5.12 0.68 -1.48
N PHE A 137 4.95 -0.63 -1.72
CA PHE A 137 5.50 -1.28 -2.89
C PHE A 137 4.48 -1.51 -4.00
N VAL A 138 3.22 -1.81 -3.68
CA VAL A 138 2.20 -2.15 -4.69
C VAL A 138 1.66 -0.88 -5.34
N ARG A 139 2.26 -0.51 -6.48
CA ARG A 139 2.01 0.76 -7.18
C ARG A 139 1.64 0.55 -8.65
N SER A 140 2.10 -0.54 -9.26
CA SER A 140 1.78 -0.94 -10.63
C SER A 140 0.33 -1.43 -10.76
N ALA A 141 -0.28 -1.23 -11.93
CA ALA A 141 -1.63 -1.71 -12.19
C ALA A 141 -1.74 -3.24 -12.10
N ALA A 142 -0.69 -3.95 -12.55
CA ALA A 142 -0.59 -5.40 -12.44
C ALA A 142 -0.48 -5.86 -10.98
N GLY A 143 0.36 -5.20 -10.18
CA GLY A 143 0.51 -5.49 -8.75
C GLY A 143 -0.80 -5.27 -7.97
N ILE A 144 -1.51 -4.17 -8.24
CA ILE A 144 -2.81 -3.86 -7.62
C ILE A 144 -3.87 -4.94 -7.94
N ALA A 145 -3.84 -5.51 -9.13
CA ALA A 145 -4.78 -6.58 -9.52
C ALA A 145 -4.38 -7.96 -8.98
N PHE A 146 -3.08 -8.25 -8.90
CA PHE A 146 -2.55 -9.57 -8.53
C PHE A 146 -2.45 -9.76 -7.02
N PHE A 147 -1.73 -8.88 -6.34
CA PHE A 147 -1.29 -9.11 -4.96
C PHE A 147 -2.46 -9.28 -3.97
N PRO A 148 -3.49 -8.42 -3.93
CA PRO A 148 -4.61 -8.57 -2.99
C PRO A 148 -5.40 -9.86 -3.17
N ARG A 149 -5.48 -10.37 -4.42
CA ARG A 149 -6.21 -11.63 -4.72
C ARG A 149 -5.44 -12.84 -4.23
N VAL A 150 -4.13 -12.83 -4.42
CA VAL A 150 -3.24 -13.92 -3.99
C VAL A 150 -3.14 -13.97 -2.47
N THR A 151 -2.99 -12.82 -1.80
CA THR A 151 -2.97 -12.77 -0.34
C THR A 151 -4.31 -13.21 0.26
N MET A 152 -5.44 -12.77 -0.30
CA MET A 152 -6.77 -13.24 0.09
C MET A 152 -6.86 -14.77 -0.04
N LEU A 153 -6.38 -15.35 -1.15
CA LEU A 153 -6.43 -16.79 -1.37
C LEU A 153 -5.61 -17.56 -0.31
N TYR A 154 -4.35 -17.16 -0.09
CA TYR A 154 -3.47 -17.82 0.90
C TYR A 154 -4.01 -17.69 2.32
N PHE A 155 -4.51 -16.50 2.68
CA PHE A 155 -5.08 -16.26 3.99
C PHE A 155 -6.37 -17.06 4.21
N THR A 156 -7.24 -17.14 3.19
CA THR A 156 -8.47 -17.93 3.24
C THR A 156 -8.16 -19.42 3.38
N ALA A 157 -7.15 -19.92 2.65
CA ALA A 157 -6.72 -21.32 2.74
C ALA A 157 -6.21 -21.68 4.15
N TYR A 158 -5.43 -20.79 4.77
CA TYR A 158 -4.99 -20.95 6.15
C TYR A 158 -6.16 -20.96 7.15
N HIS A 159 -7.12 -20.03 7.02
CA HIS A 159 -8.28 -19.96 7.93
C HIS A 159 -9.23 -21.15 7.76
N MET A 160 -9.42 -21.63 6.52
CA MET A 160 -10.10 -22.89 6.26
C MET A 160 -9.44 -24.05 7.03
N TYR A 161 -8.11 -24.17 6.95
CA TYR A 161 -7.37 -25.18 7.71
C TYR A 161 -7.56 -25.02 9.22
N PHE A 162 -7.48 -23.79 9.73
CA PHE A 162 -7.65 -23.47 11.15
C PHE A 162 -9.05 -23.80 11.68
N PHE A 163 -10.11 -23.49 10.92
CA PHE A 163 -11.48 -23.76 11.36
C PHE A 163 -11.88 -25.23 11.22
N MET A 164 -11.37 -25.94 10.21
CA MET A 164 -11.73 -27.35 9.98
C MET A 164 -11.04 -28.32 10.94
N ASN A 165 -9.84 -27.98 11.42
CA ASN A 165 -9.06 -28.88 12.26
C ASN A 165 -9.07 -28.42 13.71
N PRO A 166 -9.50 -29.25 14.68
CA PRO A 166 -9.45 -28.89 16.10
C PRO A 166 -8.03 -28.93 16.67
N MET A 167 -7.23 -29.93 16.26
CA MET A 167 -5.84 -30.11 16.66
C MET A 167 -4.96 -30.16 15.42
N GLY A 168 -4.42 -29.01 15.02
CA GLY A 168 -3.57 -28.88 13.85
C GLY A 168 -2.22 -28.24 14.18
N TYR A 169 -1.25 -28.39 13.28
CA TYR A 169 0.04 -27.70 13.36
C TYR A 169 -0.11 -26.24 12.92
N PHE A 170 -0.93 -25.46 13.63
CA PHE A 170 -1.35 -24.14 13.19
C PHE A 170 -0.19 -23.15 13.06
N GLY A 171 0.81 -23.22 13.93
CA GLY A 171 2.03 -22.41 13.82
C GLY A 171 2.83 -22.70 12.55
N LEU A 172 2.96 -23.97 12.17
CA LEU A 172 3.63 -24.36 10.92
C LEU A 172 2.82 -23.93 9.69
N ALA A 173 1.50 -24.07 9.73
CA ALA A 173 0.61 -23.58 8.68
C ALA A 173 0.70 -22.05 8.53
N ALA A 174 0.75 -21.31 9.64
CA ALA A 174 0.92 -19.86 9.63
C ALA A 174 2.29 -19.47 9.04
N LEU A 175 3.37 -20.15 9.44
CA LEU A 175 4.71 -19.93 8.88
C LEU A 175 4.76 -20.23 7.38
N SER A 176 4.14 -21.32 6.92
CA SER A 176 4.08 -21.64 5.49
C SER A 176 3.33 -20.57 4.70
N THR A 177 2.23 -20.05 5.26
CA THR A 177 1.44 -18.97 4.66
C THR A 177 2.27 -17.68 4.60
N PHE A 178 3.02 -17.38 5.66
CA PHE A 178 3.94 -16.25 5.70
C PHE A 178 5.00 -16.32 4.60
N LEU A 179 5.65 -17.48 4.43
CA LEU A 179 6.68 -17.69 3.40
C LEU A 179 6.09 -17.59 1.99
N LEU A 180 4.89 -18.11 1.75
CA LEU A 180 4.19 -17.98 0.47
C LEU A 180 3.83 -16.52 0.16
N VAL A 181 3.37 -15.77 1.16
CA VAL A 181 3.10 -14.33 0.97
C VAL A 181 4.39 -13.56 0.76
N LEU A 182 5.47 -13.88 1.48
CA LEU A 182 6.79 -13.27 1.28
C LEU A 182 7.31 -13.54 -0.14
N HIS A 183 7.14 -14.75 -0.65
CA HIS A 183 7.44 -15.07 -2.03
C HIS A 183 6.60 -14.22 -3.01
N ALA A 184 5.29 -14.08 -2.76
CA ALA A 184 4.43 -13.23 -3.58
C ALA A 184 4.82 -11.73 -3.50
N MET A 185 5.31 -11.26 -2.36
CA MET A 185 5.87 -9.91 -2.22
C MET A 185 7.12 -9.76 -3.09
N LEU A 186 8.09 -10.65 -2.96
CA LEU A 186 9.31 -10.62 -3.78
C LEU A 186 8.98 -10.65 -5.27
N TYR A 187 8.10 -11.57 -5.70
CA TYR A 187 7.62 -11.66 -7.06
C TYR A 187 6.98 -10.34 -7.55
N THR A 188 6.14 -9.73 -6.72
CA THR A 188 5.49 -8.45 -7.06
C THR A 188 6.53 -7.35 -7.26
N VAL A 189 7.55 -7.25 -6.40
CA VAL A 189 8.61 -6.25 -6.58
C VAL A 189 9.43 -6.52 -7.84
N THR A 190 9.92 -7.75 -8.02
CA THR A 190 10.90 -8.07 -9.08
C THR A 190 10.28 -8.14 -10.46
N ASP A 191 9.08 -8.69 -10.58
CA ASP A 191 8.47 -9.02 -11.89
C ASP A 191 7.37 -8.04 -12.29
N LEU A 192 6.73 -7.35 -11.32
CA LEU A 192 5.65 -6.40 -11.62
C LEU A 192 6.11 -4.94 -11.46
N GLU A 193 6.69 -4.58 -10.31
CA GLU A 193 7.05 -3.19 -9.98
C GLU A 193 8.30 -2.71 -10.71
N VAL A 194 9.39 -3.51 -10.76
CA VAL A 194 10.62 -3.11 -11.47
C VAL A 194 10.36 -2.92 -12.96
N PRO A 195 9.67 -3.83 -13.67
CA PRO A 195 9.33 -3.59 -15.08
C PRO A 195 8.38 -2.39 -15.27
N ALA A 196 7.40 -2.19 -14.40
CA ALA A 196 6.51 -1.02 -14.47
C ALA A 196 7.27 0.30 -14.32
N LEU A 197 8.28 0.34 -13.44
CA LEU A 197 9.18 1.47 -13.29
C LEU A 197 10.01 1.69 -14.58
N THR A 198 10.57 0.63 -15.18
CA THR A 198 11.35 0.76 -16.43
C THR A 198 10.50 1.21 -17.63
N ARG A 199 9.20 0.88 -17.64
CA ARG A 199 8.24 1.35 -18.66
C ARG A 199 7.77 2.79 -18.43
N GLY A 200 8.08 3.39 -17.28
CA GLY A 200 7.61 4.72 -16.92
C GLY A 200 6.14 4.78 -16.50
N GLU A 201 5.51 3.63 -16.22
CA GLU A 201 4.14 3.57 -15.66
C GLU A 201 4.08 4.15 -14.25
N ILE A 202 5.21 4.09 -13.54
CA ILE A 202 5.40 4.62 -12.20
C ILE A 202 6.63 5.52 -12.24
N SER A 203 6.55 6.70 -11.64
CA SER A 203 7.66 7.65 -11.55
C SER A 203 7.60 8.42 -10.22
N ALA A 204 8.59 9.27 -9.96
CA ALA A 204 8.54 10.16 -8.79
C ALA A 204 7.36 11.15 -8.86
N GLU A 205 7.01 11.59 -10.07
CA GLU A 205 5.86 12.47 -10.32
C GLU A 205 4.52 11.73 -10.21
N HIS A 206 4.50 10.47 -10.66
CA HIS A 206 3.32 9.60 -10.64
C HIS A 206 3.62 8.36 -9.81
N PRO A 207 3.51 8.45 -8.47
CA PRO A 207 3.93 7.39 -7.58
C PRO A 207 3.06 6.12 -7.67
N ARG A 208 1.90 6.18 -8.32
CA ARG A 208 1.01 5.03 -8.55
C ARG A 208 0.51 5.06 -9.99
N ALA A 209 0.26 3.89 -10.56
CA ALA A 209 -0.29 3.78 -11.92
C ALA A 209 -1.81 4.05 -11.97
N CYS A 210 -2.51 3.73 -10.87
CA CYS A 210 -3.95 3.90 -10.73
C CYS A 210 -4.26 4.85 -9.57
N PHE A 211 -5.23 5.75 -9.78
CA PHE A 211 -5.70 6.69 -8.77
C PHE A 211 -7.21 6.61 -8.59
N VAL A 212 -7.64 7.15 -7.45
CA VAL A 212 -9.04 7.48 -7.21
C VAL A 212 -9.20 8.96 -7.55
N GLU A 213 -9.97 9.24 -8.60
CA GLU A 213 -10.46 10.60 -8.82
C GLU A 213 -11.75 10.78 -8.00
N LEU A 214 -11.73 11.76 -7.09
CA LEU A 214 -12.89 12.11 -6.28
C LEU A 214 -13.79 13.05 -7.08
N PRO A 215 -15.13 12.90 -7.01
CA PRO A 215 -16.04 13.78 -7.74
C PRO A 215 -16.11 15.21 -7.16
N TRP A 216 -15.42 15.47 -6.04
CA TRP A 216 -15.27 16.78 -5.44
C TRP A 216 -13.80 17.22 -5.42
N PRO A 217 -13.53 18.54 -5.44
CA PRO A 217 -12.16 19.04 -5.38
C PRO A 217 -11.48 18.64 -4.07
N SER A 218 -10.44 17.82 -4.17
CA SER A 218 -9.53 17.49 -3.07
C SER A 218 -8.18 18.16 -3.28
N TRP A 219 -7.52 18.58 -2.20
CA TRP A 219 -6.16 19.09 -2.33
C TRP A 219 -5.23 17.95 -2.76
N GLY A 220 -4.37 18.16 -3.77
CA GLY A 220 -3.51 17.11 -4.30
C GLY A 220 -2.52 16.49 -3.29
N ALA A 221 -2.40 17.07 -2.09
CA ALA A 221 -1.60 16.58 -0.98
C ALA A 221 -2.43 16.25 0.28
N SER A 222 -3.77 16.22 0.20
CA SER A 222 -4.59 15.77 1.32
C SER A 222 -4.52 14.26 1.45
N LEU A 223 -4.55 13.77 2.68
CA LEU A 223 -4.70 12.34 2.93
C LEU A 223 -5.99 11.83 2.30
N PRO A 224 -6.00 10.60 1.77
CA PRO A 224 -7.23 9.97 1.36
C PRO A 224 -8.22 9.93 2.54
N PRO A 225 -9.52 10.09 2.27
CA PRO A 225 -10.53 10.13 3.32
C PRO A 225 -10.47 8.87 4.18
N THR A 226 -10.37 9.05 5.50
CA THR A 226 -10.33 7.94 6.47
C THR A 226 -11.68 7.24 6.65
N TRP A 227 -12.77 7.86 6.18
CA TRP A 227 -14.13 7.36 6.32
C TRP A 227 -14.53 6.33 5.24
N THR A 228 -13.73 6.15 4.18
CA THR A 228 -13.97 5.10 3.20
C THR A 228 -12.68 4.47 2.68
N LEU A 229 -12.62 3.14 2.78
CA LEU A 229 -11.55 2.30 2.23
C LEU A 229 -11.86 1.81 0.81
N PHE A 230 -13.11 1.99 0.35
CA PHE A 230 -13.67 1.32 -0.81
C PHE A 230 -13.81 2.23 -2.03
N LEU A 231 -12.99 3.28 -2.09
CA LEU A 231 -12.98 4.12 -3.27
C LEU A 231 -12.40 3.31 -4.45
N PRO A 232 -13.16 3.13 -5.53
CA PRO A 232 -12.67 2.40 -6.69
C PRO A 232 -11.58 3.22 -7.38
N THR A 233 -10.55 2.53 -7.87
CA THR A 233 -9.55 3.12 -8.75
C THR A 233 -10.19 3.39 -10.11
N ASN A 234 -10.65 4.62 -10.33
CA ASN A 234 -11.41 4.99 -11.52
C ASN A 234 -10.54 5.56 -12.64
N THR A 235 -9.32 5.99 -12.34
CA THR A 235 -8.44 6.63 -13.31
C THR A 235 -7.08 5.94 -13.37
N ARG A 236 -6.56 5.83 -14.59
CA ARG A 236 -5.16 5.47 -14.86
C ARG A 236 -4.46 6.70 -15.38
N VAL A 237 -3.30 7.00 -14.81
CA VAL A 237 -2.48 8.07 -15.37
C VAL A 237 -1.84 7.56 -16.65
N ARG A 238 -1.95 8.37 -17.70
CA ARG A 238 -1.09 8.28 -18.87
C ARG A 238 0.09 9.21 -18.67
N GLY A 239 1.30 8.70 -18.82
CA GLY A 239 2.51 9.51 -18.65
C GLY A 239 2.51 10.68 -19.64
N VAL A 240 2.97 11.86 -19.23
CA VAL A 240 3.16 13.01 -20.14
C VAL A 240 4.07 12.63 -21.32
N TYR A 241 5.00 11.70 -21.09
CA TYR A 241 5.95 11.18 -22.08
C TYR A 241 5.44 9.95 -22.85
N GLU A 242 4.26 9.40 -22.54
CA GLU A 242 3.72 8.22 -23.26
C GLU A 242 3.42 8.50 -24.74
N ASN A 243 3.24 9.78 -25.10
CA ASN A 243 3.08 10.22 -26.49
C ASN A 243 4.42 10.41 -27.23
N ILE A 244 5.55 10.41 -26.53
CA ILE A 244 6.88 10.46 -27.14
C ILE A 244 7.42 9.03 -27.15
N ARG A 245 6.91 8.20 -28.07
CA ARG A 245 7.74 7.07 -28.52
C ARG A 245 8.98 7.70 -29.16
N PRO A 246 10.21 7.50 -28.64
CA PRO A 246 11.36 7.77 -29.49
C PRO A 246 11.14 6.93 -30.74
N SER A 247 11.02 7.60 -31.89
CA SER A 247 10.96 6.93 -33.18
C SER A 247 12.12 5.96 -33.20
N ARG A 248 11.79 4.67 -33.27
CA ARG A 248 12.78 3.60 -33.44
C ARG A 248 13.70 4.10 -34.54
N PRO A 249 15.03 4.19 -34.34
CA PRO A 249 15.91 4.65 -35.40
C PRO A 249 15.60 3.77 -36.61
N VAL A 250 15.02 4.41 -37.63
CA VAL A 250 14.73 3.75 -38.89
C VAL A 250 16.07 3.17 -39.30
N LYS A 251 16.11 1.85 -39.56
CA LYS A 251 17.25 1.22 -40.21
C LYS A 251 17.33 1.76 -41.64
N SER A 252 17.60 3.06 -41.84
CA SER A 252 17.88 3.66 -43.15
C SER A 252 19.36 3.57 -43.52
N ALA A 253 20.19 2.98 -42.67
CA ALA A 253 21.61 2.75 -42.97
C ALA A 253 21.87 1.59 -43.96
N ARG A 254 20.83 0.90 -44.48
CA ARG A 254 20.99 -0.09 -45.56
C ARG A 254 20.46 0.35 -46.93
N SER A 255 19.79 1.51 -47.03
CA SER A 255 19.31 2.01 -48.33
C SER A 255 20.19 3.11 -48.92
N ALA A 256 21.06 3.74 -48.12
CA ALA A 256 22.03 4.72 -48.62
C ALA A 256 23.28 4.08 -49.25
N VAL A 257 23.59 2.83 -48.90
CA VAL A 257 24.78 2.13 -49.43
C VAL A 257 24.52 1.50 -50.80
N SER A 258 23.27 1.14 -51.15
CA SER A 258 22.91 0.68 -52.51
C SER A 258 22.67 1.81 -53.51
N ALA A 259 22.56 3.07 -53.07
CA ALA A 259 22.42 4.22 -53.98
C ALA A 259 23.78 4.76 -54.45
N ILE A 260 24.87 4.46 -53.74
CA ILE A 260 26.23 4.88 -54.12
C ILE A 260 26.90 3.84 -55.04
N THR A 261 26.51 2.56 -54.98
CA THR A 261 27.07 1.52 -55.86
C THR A 261 26.47 1.48 -57.28
N ASN A 262 25.41 2.24 -57.56
CA ASN A 262 24.76 2.27 -58.88
C ASN A 262 25.09 3.52 -59.74
N GLN A 263 26.02 4.38 -59.30
CA GLN A 263 26.50 5.52 -60.10
C GLN A 263 27.87 5.32 -60.77
N GLU A 264 28.59 4.22 -60.51
CA GLU A 264 29.91 3.96 -61.13
C GLU A 264 29.89 2.96 -62.30
N GLY A 265 28.74 2.45 -62.71
CA GLY A 265 28.63 1.42 -63.77
C GLY A 265 28.18 1.89 -65.17
N GLY A 266 28.14 3.21 -65.43
CA GLY A 266 27.41 3.74 -66.59
C GLY A 266 28.08 4.87 -67.36
N LYS A 267 29.40 4.81 -67.61
CA LYS A 267 30.09 5.62 -68.63
C LYS A 267 31.32 4.90 -69.19
N GLN A 268 31.12 3.93 -70.07
CA GLN A 268 32.06 3.58 -71.14
C GLN A 268 31.27 3.03 -72.35
N GLN A 269 30.82 3.95 -73.21
CA GLN A 269 30.80 3.88 -74.67
C GLN A 269 30.43 5.26 -75.22
#